data_AF-A0A3D5JCU5-F1
#
_entry.id   AF-A0A3D5JCU5-F1
#
_cell.length_a   1.000
_cell.length_b   1.000
_cell.length_c   1.000
_cell.angle_alpha   90.00
_cell.angle_beta   90.00
_cell.angle_gamma   90.00
#
_symmetry.space_group_name_H-M   'P 1'
#
loop_
_entity.id
_entity.type
_entity.pdbx_description
1 polymer ?
#
loop_
_entity_poly.entity_id
_entity_poly.type
_entity_poly.pdbx_seq_one_letter_code
_entity_poly.pdbx_strand_id
1 'polypeptide(L)'
;MIINNTEQSKTMERLSSGLKINRGADGPASLVISERLRAQTAGLKQAIDNSEAGVSLVQTAEAALDEVSSALINARQLAVHAANEAVNDEFMLRADQQEIDNI
;
A
#
# COMPACT_ATOMS: atom_id res chain seq x y z
N MET A 1 57.07 13.73 2.47
CA MET A 1 56.22 13.44 3.66
C MET A 1 54.73 13.70 3.44
N ILE A 2 54.33 14.58 2.50
CA ILE A 2 52.91 14.96 2.29
C ILE A 2 52.07 13.83 1.70
N ILE A 3 52.62 13.02 0.78
CA ILE A 3 51.88 11.94 0.08
C ILE A 3 51.40 10.83 1.03
N ASN A 4 52.18 10.48 2.05
CA ASN A 4 51.84 9.43 3.01
C ASN A 4 50.64 9.83 3.89
N ASN A 5 50.59 11.10 4.31
CA ASN A 5 49.50 11.64 5.13
C ASN A 5 48.16 11.69 4.36
N THR A 6 48.20 12.05 3.07
CA THR A 6 47.02 12.05 2.19
C THR A 6 46.44 10.66 1.94
N GLU A 7 47.27 9.64 1.75
CA GLU A 7 46.78 8.26 1.53
C GLU A 7 46.21 7.64 2.81
N GLN A 8 46.80 7.95 3.97
CA GLN A 8 46.26 7.53 5.26
C GLN A 8 44.89 8.16 5.54
N SER A 9 44.72 9.44 5.19
CA SER A 9 43.44 10.15 5.30
C SER A 9 42.34 9.59 4.39
N LYS A 10 42.65 9.27 3.13
CA LYS A 10 41.71 8.59 2.22
C LYS A 10 41.29 7.20 2.70
N THR A 11 42.23 6.45 3.27
CA THR A 11 41.95 5.11 3.83
C THR A 11 41.03 5.21 5.04
N MET A 12 41.27 6.20 5.91
CA MET A 12 40.36 6.53 7.02
C MET A 12 38.96 6.93 6.54
N GLU A 13 38.85 7.74 5.48
CA GLU A 13 37.56 8.14 4.89
C GLU A 13 36.77 6.96 4.30
N ARG A 14 37.46 6.02 3.65
CA ARG A 14 36.87 4.75 3.19
C ARG A 14 36.41 3.87 4.34
N LEU A 15 37.19 3.80 5.40
CA LEU A 15 36.84 3.02 6.59
C LEU A 15 35.64 3.63 7.32
N SER A 16 35.57 4.96 7.45
CA SER A 16 34.50 5.64 8.18
C SER A 16 33.17 5.63 7.42
N SER A 17 33.21 5.67 6.10
CA SER A 17 32.01 5.61 5.23
C SER A 17 31.57 4.19 4.90
N GLY A 18 32.49 3.20 5.00
CA GLY A 18 32.29 1.85 4.49
C GLY A 18 32.19 1.76 2.95
N LEU A 19 32.36 2.88 2.24
CA LEU A 19 32.23 2.94 0.79
C LEU A 19 33.60 2.91 0.13
N LYS A 20 33.75 2.04 -0.87
CA LYS A 20 34.98 1.98 -1.69
C LYS A 20 35.18 3.24 -2.53
N ILE A 21 34.12 3.95 -2.88
CA ILE A 21 34.14 5.17 -3.70
C ILE A 21 33.50 6.29 -2.89
N ASN A 22 34.28 7.28 -2.48
CA ASN A 22 33.79 8.42 -1.69
C ASN A 22 33.93 9.76 -2.42
N ARG A 23 34.85 9.85 -3.39
CA ARG A 23 35.12 11.10 -4.13
C ARG A 23 34.98 10.88 -5.62
N GLY A 24 34.49 11.90 -6.33
CA GLY A 24 34.44 11.90 -7.80
C GLY A 24 35.82 11.77 -8.43
N ALA A 25 36.89 12.12 -7.70
CA ALA A 25 38.28 11.95 -8.11
C ALA A 25 38.75 10.48 -8.15
N ASP A 26 38.09 9.56 -7.43
CA ASP A 26 38.44 8.13 -7.42
C ASP A 26 37.91 7.39 -8.68
N GLY A 27 37.00 8.02 -9.43
CA GLY A 27 36.39 7.49 -10.65
C GLY A 27 35.02 8.12 -10.92
N PRO A 28 34.93 9.19 -11.74
CA PRO A 28 33.69 9.92 -11.96
C PRO A 28 32.56 9.04 -12.50
N ALA A 29 32.89 8.12 -13.42
CA ALA A 29 31.92 7.19 -14.01
C ALA A 29 31.34 6.22 -12.97
N SER A 30 32.19 5.68 -12.08
CA SER A 30 31.75 4.73 -11.05
C SER A 30 30.93 5.41 -9.97
N LEU A 31 31.25 6.66 -9.60
CA LEU A 31 30.43 7.44 -8.67
C LEU A 31 29.05 7.75 -9.27
N VAL A 32 28.98 8.15 -10.54
CA VAL A 32 27.70 8.43 -11.23
C VAL A 32 26.83 7.18 -11.31
N ILE A 33 27.41 6.01 -11.60
CA ILE A 33 26.67 4.73 -11.61
C ILE A 33 26.17 4.39 -10.20
N SER A 34 27.01 4.54 -9.17
CA SER A 34 26.61 4.29 -7.78
C SER A 34 25.47 5.20 -7.32
N GLU A 35 25.51 6.49 -7.64
CA GLU A 35 24.43 7.42 -7.30
C GLU A 35 23.16 7.16 -8.12
N ARG A 36 23.29 6.78 -9.40
CA ARG A 36 22.14 6.33 -10.20
C ARG A 36 21.50 5.06 -9.64
N LEU A 37 22.30 4.12 -9.13
CA LEU A 37 21.79 2.92 -8.46
C LEU A 37 21.13 3.28 -7.13
N ARG A 38 21.73 4.17 -6.33
CA ARG A 38 21.14 4.67 -5.08
C ARG A 38 19.78 5.33 -5.31
N ALA A 39 19.69 6.19 -6.34
CA ALA A 39 18.44 6.82 -6.75
C ALA A 39 17.40 5.80 -7.21
N GLN A 40 17.80 4.78 -7.99
CA GLN A 40 16.90 3.69 -8.38
C GLN A 40 16.43 2.88 -7.17
N THR A 41 17.31 2.54 -6.22
CA THR A 41 16.91 1.85 -4.99
C THR A 41 15.91 2.66 -4.18
N ALA A 42 16.12 3.97 -4.04
CA ALA A 42 15.16 4.85 -3.38
C ALA A 42 13.82 4.90 -4.12
N GLY A 43 13.85 5.00 -5.45
CA GLY A 43 12.64 4.97 -6.29
C GLY A 43 11.89 3.64 -6.20
N LEU A 44 12.59 2.51 -6.23
CA LEU A 44 12.01 1.18 -6.07
C LEU A 44 11.38 1.02 -4.68
N LYS A 45 12.05 1.51 -3.63
CA LYS A 45 11.49 1.49 -2.28
C LYS A 45 10.18 2.27 -2.20
N GLN A 46 10.15 3.48 -2.77
CA GLN A 46 8.92 4.27 -2.82
C GLN A 46 7.83 3.58 -3.67
N ALA A 47 8.20 2.92 -4.77
CA ALA A 47 7.25 2.18 -5.60
C ALA A 47 6.64 0.97 -4.85
N ILE A 48 7.44 0.30 -4.02
CA ILE A 48 6.97 -0.77 -3.12
C ILE A 48 5.99 -0.19 -2.11
N ASP A 49 6.38 0.86 -1.38
CA ASP A 49 5.53 1.51 -0.37
C ASP A 49 4.19 2.00 -0.99
N ASN A 50 4.24 2.56 -2.20
CA ASN A 50 3.05 2.97 -2.95
C ASN A 50 2.17 1.77 -3.36
N SER A 51 2.78 0.65 -3.75
CA SER A 51 2.06 -0.57 -4.12
C SER A 51 1.38 -1.18 -2.90
N GLU A 52 2.07 -1.23 -1.75
CA GLU A 52 1.50 -1.69 -0.49
C GLU A 52 0.32 -0.83 -0.05
N ALA A 53 0.45 0.51 -0.13
CA ALA A 53 -0.67 1.42 0.13
C ALA A 53 -1.85 1.17 -0.83
N GLY A 54 -1.57 0.95 -2.12
CA GLY A 54 -2.58 0.59 -3.11
C GLY A 54 -3.31 -0.70 -2.77
N VAL A 55 -2.58 -1.74 -2.34
CA VAL A 55 -3.17 -3.00 -1.87
C VAL A 55 -4.06 -2.79 -0.65
N SER A 56 -3.60 -2.03 0.36
CA SER A 56 -4.41 -1.74 1.54
C SER A 56 -5.69 -0.98 1.22
N LEU A 57 -5.65 -0.06 0.25
CA LEU A 57 -6.84 0.65 -0.24
C LEU A 57 -7.83 -0.30 -0.91
N VAL A 58 -7.33 -1.17 -1.79
CA VAL A 58 -8.17 -2.18 -2.46
C VAL A 58 -8.79 -3.13 -1.45
N GLN A 59 -8.04 -3.62 -0.47
CA GLN A 59 -8.58 -4.49 0.60
C GLN A 59 -9.69 -3.80 1.41
N THR A 60 -9.52 -2.51 1.71
CA THR A 60 -10.57 -1.73 2.41
C THR A 60 -11.81 -1.60 1.52
N ALA A 61 -11.62 -1.36 0.23
CA ALA A 61 -12.72 -1.31 -0.73
C ALA A 61 -13.42 -2.68 -0.89
N GLU A 62 -12.68 -3.78 -0.97
CA GLU A 62 -13.21 -5.15 -1.01
C GLU A 62 -14.04 -5.44 0.24
N ALA A 63 -13.55 -5.14 1.43
CA ALA A 63 -14.29 -5.33 2.67
C ALA A 63 -15.61 -4.52 2.70
N ALA A 64 -15.57 -3.26 2.23
CA ALA A 64 -16.78 -2.45 2.12
C ALA A 64 -17.76 -3.01 1.08
N LEU A 65 -17.26 -3.54 -0.04
CA LEU A 65 -18.10 -4.18 -1.06
C LEU A 65 -18.71 -5.50 -0.58
N ASP A 66 -18.01 -6.25 0.28
CA ASP A 66 -18.55 -7.45 0.92
C ASP A 66 -19.71 -7.10 1.87
N GLU A 67 -19.63 -5.98 2.59
CA GLU A 67 -20.74 -5.46 3.40
C GLU A 67 -21.94 -5.06 2.52
N VAL A 68 -21.70 -4.32 1.44
CA VAL A 68 -22.75 -3.96 0.46
C VAL A 68 -23.38 -5.21 -0.16
N SER A 69 -22.58 -6.21 -0.52
CA SER A 69 -23.06 -7.47 -1.07
C SER A 69 -23.97 -8.21 -0.08
N SER A 70 -23.56 -8.26 1.19
CA SER A 70 -24.33 -8.87 2.27
C SER A 70 -25.66 -8.13 2.51
N ALA A 71 -25.62 -6.80 2.54
CA ALA A 71 -26.79 -5.93 2.60
C ALA A 71 -27.78 -6.20 1.45
N LEU A 72 -27.29 -6.32 0.21
CA LEU A 72 -28.12 -6.64 -0.95
C LEU A 72 -28.74 -8.06 -0.89
N ILE A 73 -28.00 -9.04 -0.35
CA ILE A 73 -28.54 -10.39 -0.13
C ILE A 73 -29.68 -10.34 0.88
N ASN A 74 -29.52 -9.62 1.99
CA ASN A 74 -30.56 -9.44 3.00
C ASN A 74 -31.78 -8.73 2.39
N ALA A 75 -31.59 -7.61 1.70
CA ALA A 75 -32.67 -6.88 1.03
C ALA A 75 -33.46 -7.78 0.06
N ARG A 76 -32.76 -8.66 -0.69
CA ARG A 76 -33.41 -9.64 -1.56
C ARG A 76 -34.21 -10.68 -0.78
N GLN A 77 -33.70 -11.17 0.35
CA GLN A 77 -34.42 -12.11 1.21
C GLN A 77 -35.71 -11.47 1.75
N LEU A 78 -35.62 -10.23 2.23
CA LEU A 78 -36.78 -9.46 2.70
C LEU A 78 -37.79 -9.21 1.59
N ALA A 79 -37.35 -8.85 0.39
CA ALA A 79 -38.26 -8.66 -0.74
C ALA A 79 -39.02 -9.95 -1.10
N VAL A 80 -38.35 -11.12 -1.03
CA VAL A 80 -39.00 -12.43 -1.26
C VAL A 80 -39.94 -12.79 -0.12
N HIS A 81 -39.58 -12.47 1.12
CA HIS A 81 -40.43 -12.66 2.29
C HIS A 81 -41.70 -11.82 2.16
N ALA A 82 -41.57 -10.50 1.96
CA ALA A 82 -42.68 -9.58 1.79
C ALA A 82 -43.62 -9.97 0.64
N ALA A 83 -43.10 -10.53 -0.46
CA ALA A 83 -43.90 -11.02 -1.58
C ALA A 83 -44.76 -12.26 -1.26
N ASN A 84 -44.55 -12.92 -0.12
CA ASN A 84 -45.31 -14.09 0.30
C ASN A 84 -46.61 -13.69 1.05
N GLU A 85 -47.55 -13.08 0.32
CA GLU A 85 -48.82 -12.56 0.84
C GLU A 85 -49.73 -13.62 1.48
N ALA A 86 -49.53 -14.92 1.17
CA ALA A 86 -50.32 -16.00 1.75
C ALA A 86 -49.97 -16.29 3.23
N VAL A 87 -48.78 -15.86 3.67
CA VAL A 87 -48.27 -16.08 5.04
C VAL A 87 -48.12 -14.76 5.79
N ASN A 88 -47.84 -13.65 5.08
CA ASN A 88 -47.56 -12.37 5.70
C ASN A 88 -48.79 -11.53 6.00
N ASP A 89 -48.81 -10.94 7.20
CA ASP A 89 -49.80 -9.97 7.63
C ASP A 89 -49.26 -8.53 7.48
N GLU A 90 -50.14 -7.54 7.68
CA GLU A 90 -49.80 -6.12 7.53
C GLU A 90 -48.70 -5.66 8.51
N PHE A 91 -48.57 -6.32 9.66
CA PHE A 91 -47.51 -6.01 10.62
C PHE A 91 -46.16 -6.53 10.14
N MET A 92 -46.10 -7.77 9.65
CA MET A 92 -44.89 -8.36 9.07
C MET A 92 -44.43 -7.59 7.83
N LEU A 93 -45.34 -7.18 6.95
CA LEU A 93 -45.00 -6.34 5.79
C LEU A 93 -44.40 -4.98 6.19
N ARG A 94 -44.91 -4.36 7.26
CA ARG A 94 -44.32 -3.11 7.79
C ARG A 94 -42.95 -3.34 8.42
N ALA A 95 -42.76 -4.47 9.11
CA ALA A 95 -41.47 -4.82 9.70
C ALA A 95 -40.41 -5.06 8.61
N ASP A 96 -40.75 -5.80 7.55
CA ASP A 96 -39.87 -6.03 6.39
C ASP A 96 -39.48 -4.69 5.72
N GLN A 97 -40.45 -3.78 5.54
CA GLN A 97 -40.17 -2.46 4.98
C GLN A 97 -39.21 -1.66 5.88
N GLN A 98 -39.43 -1.70 7.19
CA GLN A 98 -38.58 -1.00 8.13
C GLN A 98 -37.16 -1.57 8.18
N GLU A 99 -36.99 -2.88 8.02
CA GLU A 99 -35.66 -3.48 7.95
C GLU A 99 -34.96 -3.12 6.64
N ILE A 100 -35.66 -3.10 5.49
CA ILE A 100 -35.09 -2.58 4.22
C ILE A 100 -34.63 -1.13 4.35
N ASP A 101 -35.39 -0.27 5.04
CA ASP A 101 -35.03 1.14 5.23
C ASP A 101 -33.80 1.34 6.14
N ASN A 102 -33.42 0.31 6.90
CA ASN A 102 -32.29 0.32 7.84
C ASN A 102 -31.06 -0.47 7.34
N ILE A 103 -31.14 -1.08 6.14
CA ILE A 103 -30.00 -1.66 5.43
C ILE A 103 -29.15 -0.53 4.82
#